data_AF-G2FJX9-F1
#
_entry.id   AF-G2FJX9-F1
#
_cell.length_a   1.000
_cell.length_b   1.000
_cell.length_c   1.000
_cell.angle_alpha   90.00
_cell.angle_beta   90.00
_cell.angle_gamma   90.00
#
_symmetry.space_group_name_H-M   'P 1'
#
loop_
_entity.id
_entity.type
_entity.pdbx_description
1 polymer ?
#
loop_
_entity_poly.entity_id
_entity_poly.type
_entity_poly.pdbx_seq_one_letter_code
_entity_poly.pdbx_strand_id
1 'polypeptide(L)'
;MTTAAAGDDTDPPIITLLGANALTVEAGTVYTDSGASANDAKDGDISANIMQSGVVDTSAPGSYILTYNVSDAAGNAATAVTRSVLVADTTPPAISLIGSSPQTVILGASYSDQGATANDSFDGDISASIVATGSVNTGVVGSYTLTYNVVDSAGNAATAITRTVNVVAVTLPADVTPRSSP
;
A
#
# COMPACT_ATOMS: atom_id res chain seq x y z
N MET A 1 -24.17 36.52 -44.28
CA MET A 1 -23.35 35.56 -43.52
C MET A 1 -21.95 36.11 -43.52
N THR A 2 -21.60 36.89 -42.50
CA THR A 2 -20.30 37.57 -42.42
C THR A 2 -19.36 36.58 -41.75
N THR A 3 -18.40 36.06 -42.51
CA THR A 3 -17.25 35.33 -41.97
C THR A 3 -16.51 36.30 -41.06
N ALA A 4 -16.55 36.07 -39.75
CA ALA A 4 -15.67 36.76 -38.82
C ALA A 4 -14.23 36.53 -39.29
N ALA A 5 -13.48 37.60 -39.50
CA ALA A 5 -12.06 37.52 -39.76
C ALA A 5 -11.43 36.75 -38.59
N ALA A 6 -10.58 35.77 -38.90
CA ALA A 6 -9.57 35.32 -37.96
C ALA A 6 -8.82 36.59 -37.52
N GLY A 7 -9.08 37.07 -36.31
CA GLY A 7 -8.34 38.20 -35.77
C GLY A 7 -6.88 37.81 -35.68
N ASP A 8 -5.97 38.78 -35.83
CA ASP A 8 -4.50 38.66 -35.95
C ASP A 8 -3.77 37.98 -34.76
N ASP A 9 -4.43 37.10 -34.03
CA ASP A 9 -3.78 36.35 -32.97
C ASP A 9 -2.95 35.21 -33.56
N THR A 10 -1.67 35.20 -33.22
CA THR A 10 -0.73 34.13 -33.57
C THR A 10 -0.05 33.54 -32.34
N ASP A 11 -0.37 34.05 -31.15
CA ASP A 11 0.26 33.61 -29.91
C ASP A 11 -0.48 32.37 -29.41
N PRO A 12 0.20 31.23 -29.22
CA PRO A 12 -0.48 30.04 -28.72
C PRO A 12 -0.74 30.14 -27.21
N PRO A 13 -1.80 29.48 -26.72
CA PRO A 13 -2.07 29.41 -25.30
C PRO A 13 -0.98 28.63 -24.53
N ILE A 14 -0.82 28.96 -23.24
CA ILE A 14 0.10 28.29 -22.32
C ILE A 14 -0.68 27.41 -21.35
N ILE A 15 -0.38 26.12 -21.34
CA ILE A 15 -0.94 25.14 -20.40
C ILE A 15 -0.02 25.01 -19.17
N THR A 16 -0.62 25.01 -17.97
CA THR A 16 0.07 24.74 -16.69
C THR A 16 -0.61 23.57 -15.99
N LEU A 17 0.13 22.50 -15.67
CA LEU A 17 -0.41 21.40 -14.88
C LEU A 17 -0.73 21.85 -13.45
N LEU A 18 -1.88 21.43 -12.93
CA LEU A 18 -2.23 21.62 -11.52
C LEU A 18 -1.76 20.41 -10.72
N GLY A 19 -1.08 20.59 -9.59
CA GLY A 19 -0.55 19.49 -8.80
C GLY A 19 0.78 18.91 -9.32
N ALA A 20 1.19 17.78 -8.78
CA ALA A 20 2.53 17.23 -9.00
C ALA A 20 2.72 16.64 -10.41
N ASN A 21 3.95 16.74 -10.91
CA ASN A 21 4.41 16.04 -12.11
C ASN A 21 5.94 15.82 -12.03
N ALA A 22 6.45 14.59 -12.10
CA ALA A 22 5.71 13.32 -12.05
C ALA A 22 5.00 13.11 -10.69
N LEU A 23 4.06 12.16 -10.64
CA LEU A 23 3.50 11.70 -9.37
C LEU A 23 3.42 10.17 -9.29
N THR A 24 3.43 9.66 -8.07
CA THR A 24 3.17 8.25 -7.77
C THR A 24 1.77 8.11 -7.16
N VAL A 25 1.05 7.08 -7.58
CA VAL A 25 -0.28 6.70 -7.11
C VAL A 25 -0.21 5.28 -6.57
N GLU A 26 -0.83 5.08 -5.41
CA GLU A 26 -0.91 3.76 -4.80
C GLU A 26 -1.82 2.84 -5.62
N ALA A 27 -1.34 1.63 -5.92
CA ALA A 27 -2.09 0.64 -6.67
C ALA A 27 -3.41 0.28 -5.95
N GLY A 28 -4.44 0.00 -6.73
CA GLY A 28 -5.79 -0.32 -6.24
C GLY A 28 -6.57 0.86 -5.65
N THR A 29 -5.97 2.06 -5.52
CA THR A 29 -6.68 3.23 -4.99
C THR A 29 -7.36 4.06 -6.10
N VAL A 30 -8.29 4.93 -5.70
CA VAL A 30 -8.93 5.85 -6.64
C VAL A 30 -7.95 6.99 -6.98
N TYR A 31 -7.72 7.20 -8.27
CA TYR A 31 -6.97 8.34 -8.78
C TYR A 31 -7.91 9.39 -9.37
N THR A 32 -7.74 10.63 -8.92
CA THR A 32 -8.39 11.80 -9.51
C THR A 32 -7.33 12.73 -10.07
N ASP A 33 -7.43 12.99 -11.37
CA ASP A 33 -6.54 13.90 -12.04
C ASP A 33 -6.75 15.34 -11.55
N SER A 34 -5.67 16.03 -11.20
CA SER A 34 -5.75 17.44 -10.76
C SER A 34 -6.02 18.42 -11.91
N GLY A 35 -5.99 17.94 -13.15
CA GLY A 35 -6.20 18.75 -14.34
C GLY A 35 -5.03 19.68 -14.66
N ALA A 36 -5.34 20.67 -15.48
CA ALA A 36 -4.45 21.73 -15.91
C ALA A 36 -5.25 23.03 -16.05
N SER A 37 -4.57 24.17 -16.04
CA SER A 37 -5.12 25.46 -16.48
C SER A 37 -4.49 25.88 -17.80
N ALA A 38 -5.16 26.75 -18.54
CA ALA A 38 -4.66 27.32 -19.78
C ALA A 38 -5.02 28.80 -19.87
N ASN A 39 -4.04 29.63 -20.18
CA ASN A 39 -4.24 31.05 -20.44
C ASN A 39 -3.67 31.42 -21.80
N ASP A 40 -4.42 32.23 -22.51
CA ASP A 40 -4.02 32.90 -23.73
C ASP A 40 -3.93 34.42 -23.51
N ALA A 41 -3.07 35.10 -24.27
CA ALA A 41 -2.83 36.53 -24.11
C ALA A 41 -4.04 37.39 -24.52
N LYS A 42 -4.84 36.93 -25.48
CA LYS A 42 -5.97 37.67 -26.06
C LYS A 42 -7.32 37.12 -25.60
N ASP A 43 -7.45 35.80 -25.52
CA ASP A 43 -8.67 35.11 -25.11
C ASP A 43 -8.78 34.93 -23.59
N GLY A 44 -7.69 35.13 -22.84
CA GLY A 44 -7.66 35.02 -21.39
C GLY A 44 -7.70 33.56 -20.92
N ASP A 45 -8.44 33.28 -19.85
CA ASP A 45 -8.55 31.92 -19.30
C ASP A 45 -9.43 31.04 -20.19
N ILE A 46 -8.80 30.06 -20.83
CA ILE A 46 -9.45 29.06 -21.69
C ILE A 46 -9.36 27.64 -21.09
N SER A 47 -9.14 27.52 -19.78
CA SER A 47 -8.97 26.23 -19.09
C SER A 47 -10.13 25.25 -19.32
N ALA A 48 -11.35 25.76 -19.49
CA ALA A 48 -12.54 24.94 -19.77
C ALA A 48 -12.50 24.23 -21.13
N ASN A 49 -11.62 24.67 -22.05
CA ASN A 49 -11.49 24.12 -23.39
C ASN A 49 -10.37 23.07 -23.48
N ILE A 50 -9.65 22.81 -22.38
CA ILE A 50 -8.58 21.82 -22.36
C ILE A 50 -9.15 20.44 -22.67
N MET A 51 -8.56 19.78 -23.66
CA MET A 51 -8.78 18.39 -23.98
C MET A 51 -7.69 17.54 -23.33
N GLN A 52 -8.09 16.67 -22.41
CA GLN A 52 -7.24 15.63 -21.84
C GLN A 52 -7.40 14.33 -22.64
N SER A 53 -6.29 13.64 -22.89
CA SER A 53 -6.26 12.25 -23.37
C SER A 53 -5.35 11.39 -22.50
N GLY A 54 -5.51 10.07 -22.61
CA GLY A 54 -4.87 9.09 -21.73
C GLY A 54 -5.77 8.69 -20.55
N VAL A 55 -5.50 7.51 -20.00
CA VAL A 55 -6.21 6.94 -18.87
C VAL A 55 -5.17 6.32 -17.94
N VAL A 56 -5.35 6.50 -16.63
CA VAL A 56 -4.54 5.83 -15.60
C VAL A 56 -5.37 4.68 -15.06
N ASP A 57 -4.86 3.45 -15.20
CA ASP A 57 -5.45 2.26 -14.59
C ASP A 57 -4.70 1.95 -13.28
N THR A 58 -5.31 2.26 -12.14
CA THR A 58 -4.69 2.01 -10.83
C THR A 58 -4.73 0.53 -10.43
N SER A 59 -5.48 -0.32 -11.14
CA SER A 59 -5.47 -1.77 -10.90
C SER A 59 -4.26 -2.48 -11.51
N ALA A 60 -3.48 -1.78 -12.34
CA ALA A 60 -2.30 -2.30 -12.98
C ALA A 60 -1.09 -1.40 -12.67
N PRO A 61 -0.14 -1.84 -11.83
CA PRO A 61 1.11 -1.13 -11.61
C PRO A 61 1.84 -0.87 -12.94
N GLY A 62 2.37 0.34 -13.10
CA GLY A 62 2.99 0.77 -14.35
C GLY A 62 3.08 2.29 -14.50
N SER A 63 3.70 2.73 -15.59
CA SER A 63 3.78 4.16 -15.94
C SER A 63 2.69 4.51 -16.96
N TYR A 64 1.98 5.59 -16.67
CA TYR A 64 0.89 6.13 -17.45
C TYR A 64 1.18 7.59 -17.81
N ILE A 65 0.67 8.01 -18.97
CA ILE A 65 0.83 9.37 -19.46
C ILE A 65 -0.54 9.96 -19.76
N LEU A 66 -0.82 11.12 -19.17
CA LEU A 66 -1.94 11.98 -19.57
C LEU A 66 -1.40 13.13 -20.40
N THR A 67 -2.12 13.49 -21.46
CA THR A 67 -1.74 14.59 -22.36
C THR A 67 -2.84 15.63 -22.40
N TYR A 68 -2.46 16.90 -22.20
CA TYR A 68 -3.35 18.05 -22.22
C TYR A 68 -3.03 18.90 -23.45
N ASN A 69 -4.07 19.28 -24.17
CA ASN A 69 -3.97 20.17 -25.30
C ASN A 69 -5.16 21.13 -25.34
N VAL A 70 -4.96 22.30 -25.92
CA VAL A 70 -6.01 23.30 -26.12
C VAL A 70 -5.61 24.18 -27.29
N SER A 71 -6.61 24.71 -28.00
CA SER A 71 -6.42 25.77 -28.98
C SER A 71 -7.26 26.98 -28.60
N ASP A 72 -6.76 28.16 -28.93
CA ASP A 72 -7.46 29.43 -28.74
C ASP A 72 -8.59 29.61 -29.79
N ALA A 73 -9.28 30.76 -29.76
CA ALA A 73 -10.38 31.03 -30.70
C ALA A 73 -9.90 31.31 -32.14
N ALA A 74 -8.63 31.69 -32.32
CA ALA A 74 -7.99 31.90 -33.63
C ALA A 74 -7.48 30.59 -34.26
N GLY A 75 -7.41 29.51 -33.48
CA GLY A 75 -6.94 28.19 -33.90
C GLY A 75 -5.46 27.92 -33.62
N ASN A 76 -4.77 28.77 -32.85
CA ASN A 76 -3.41 28.49 -32.42
C ASN A 76 -3.41 27.41 -31.34
N ALA A 77 -2.64 26.34 -31.55
CA ALA A 77 -2.55 25.23 -30.62
C ALA A 77 -1.43 25.44 -29.59
N ALA A 78 -1.73 25.16 -28.32
CA ALA A 78 -0.71 25.06 -27.29
C ALA A 78 0.34 23.99 -27.63
N THR A 79 1.55 24.14 -27.08
CA THR A 79 2.43 22.99 -26.93
C THR A 79 1.79 22.03 -25.94
N ALA A 80 1.53 20.79 -26.38
CA ALA A 80 0.91 19.78 -25.52
C ALA A 80 1.78 19.52 -24.28
N VAL A 81 1.13 19.45 -23.11
CA VAL A 81 1.80 19.17 -21.84
C VAL A 81 1.40 17.78 -21.37
N THR A 82 2.35 17.02 -20.83
CA THR A 82 2.11 15.66 -20.35
C THR A 82 2.30 15.56 -18.84
N ARG A 83 1.40 14.81 -18.18
CA ARG A 83 1.57 14.35 -16.80
C ARG A 83 2.01 12.89 -16.81
N SER A 84 3.11 12.60 -16.12
CA SER A 84 3.59 11.24 -15.88
C SER A 84 3.08 10.73 -14.54
N VAL A 85 2.39 9.59 -14.56
CA VAL A 85 1.82 8.94 -13.38
C VAL A 85 2.43 7.55 -13.24
N LEU A 86 3.06 7.28 -12.10
CA LEU A 86 3.52 5.95 -11.74
C LEU A 86 2.50 5.31 -10.80
N VAL A 87 1.84 4.23 -11.23
CA VAL A 87 1.06 3.39 -10.33
C VAL A 87 2.00 2.33 -9.76
N ALA A 88 2.11 2.27 -8.43
CA ALA A 88 2.93 1.31 -7.73
C ALA A 88 2.22 0.87 -6.45
N ASP A 89 2.39 -0.39 -6.08
CA ASP A 89 2.03 -0.89 -4.76
C ASP A 89 3.21 -0.63 -3.82
N THR A 90 2.99 0.23 -2.82
CA THR A 90 4.01 0.64 -1.86
C THR A 90 3.62 0.34 -0.42
N THR A 91 2.45 -0.28 -0.23
CA THR A 91 1.88 -0.52 1.09
C THR A 91 2.33 -1.90 1.58
N PRO A 92 3.00 -2.00 2.74
CA PRO A 92 3.35 -3.29 3.28
C PRO A 92 2.15 -4.09 3.80
N PRO A 93 2.20 -5.43 3.74
CA PRO A 93 1.18 -6.28 4.33
C PRO A 93 1.12 -6.15 5.86
N ALA A 94 -0.07 -6.39 6.42
CA ALA A 94 -0.32 -6.45 7.84
C ALA A 94 -0.47 -7.89 8.34
N ILE A 95 0.30 -8.28 9.36
CA ILE A 95 0.24 -9.61 9.97
C ILE A 95 -0.56 -9.56 11.28
N SER A 96 -1.37 -10.57 11.55
CA SER A 96 -2.06 -10.78 12.83
C SER A 96 -1.84 -12.19 13.37
N LEU A 97 -1.50 -12.32 14.66
CA LEU A 97 -1.35 -13.62 15.31
C LEU A 97 -2.71 -14.32 15.46
N ILE A 98 -2.75 -15.63 15.18
CA ILE A 98 -3.90 -16.48 15.55
C ILE A 98 -3.69 -16.97 16.99
N GLY A 99 -4.57 -16.57 17.92
CA GLY A 99 -4.43 -16.89 19.34
C GLY A 99 -3.53 -15.91 20.11
N SER A 100 -3.38 -16.12 21.41
CA SER A 100 -2.70 -15.15 22.29
C SER A 100 -1.18 -15.13 22.14
N SER A 101 -0.58 -14.01 22.57
CA SER A 101 0.83 -13.86 22.89
C SER A 101 0.91 -13.02 24.17
N PRO A 102 1.56 -13.50 25.25
CA PRO A 102 2.22 -14.79 25.35
C PRO A 102 1.25 -15.99 25.41
N GLN A 103 1.78 -17.17 25.11
CA GLN A 103 1.21 -18.49 25.39
C GLN A 103 1.93 -19.12 26.57
N THR A 104 1.24 -19.99 27.31
CA THR A 104 1.84 -20.79 28.39
C THR A 104 1.69 -22.27 28.06
N VAL A 105 2.80 -23.00 28.13
CA VAL A 105 2.87 -24.44 27.89
C VAL A 105 3.48 -25.11 29.11
N ILE A 106 2.91 -26.21 29.56
CA ILE A 106 3.47 -26.99 30.66
C ILE A 106 4.68 -27.79 30.17
N LEU A 107 5.73 -27.88 30.99
CA LEU A 107 6.94 -28.68 30.72
C LEU A 107 6.58 -30.10 30.25
N GLY A 108 7.11 -30.48 29.10
CA GLY A 108 6.92 -31.78 28.45
C GLY A 108 5.62 -31.93 27.66
N ALA A 109 4.70 -30.95 27.70
CA ALA A 109 3.50 -30.98 26.89
C ALA A 109 3.80 -30.78 25.40
N SER A 110 2.92 -31.28 24.53
CA SER A 110 2.96 -30.96 23.11
C SER A 110 2.60 -29.49 22.89
N TYR A 111 3.24 -28.87 21.91
CA TYR A 111 2.95 -27.52 21.46
C TYR A 111 2.84 -27.53 19.94
N SER A 112 1.74 -27.00 19.43
CA SER A 112 1.57 -26.66 18.02
C SER A 112 1.30 -25.18 17.94
N ASP A 113 2.06 -24.49 17.10
CA ASP A 113 1.81 -23.09 16.85
C ASP A 113 0.52 -22.90 16.05
N GLN A 114 -0.28 -21.90 16.41
CA GLN A 114 -1.52 -21.57 15.70
C GLN A 114 -1.27 -20.71 14.45
N GLY A 115 -0.03 -20.25 14.24
CA GLY A 115 0.33 -19.43 13.10
C GLY A 115 -0.12 -17.97 13.22
N ALA A 116 -0.29 -17.35 12.07
CA ALA A 116 -0.69 -15.97 11.87
C ALA A 116 -1.45 -15.85 10.55
N THR A 117 -2.21 -14.78 10.36
CA THR A 117 -2.78 -14.37 9.07
C THR A 117 -2.05 -13.12 8.56
N ALA A 118 -2.10 -12.87 7.25
CA ALA A 118 -1.56 -11.68 6.65
C ALA A 118 -2.46 -11.19 5.51
N ASN A 119 -2.72 -9.88 5.50
CA ASN A 119 -3.50 -9.23 4.46
C ASN A 119 -2.75 -8.01 3.95
N ASP A 120 -2.77 -7.85 2.64
CA ASP A 120 -2.30 -6.67 1.93
C ASP A 120 -3.47 -5.95 1.24
N SER A 121 -3.35 -4.63 1.05
CA SER A 121 -4.39 -3.81 0.42
C SER A 121 -4.56 -4.08 -1.08
N PHE A 122 -3.50 -4.46 -1.78
CA PHE A 122 -3.50 -4.74 -3.21
C PHE A 122 -3.52 -6.24 -3.51
N ASP A 123 -2.71 -7.05 -2.81
CA ASP A 123 -2.62 -8.49 -3.02
C ASP A 123 -3.71 -9.31 -2.29
N GLY A 124 -4.40 -8.73 -1.31
CA GLY A 124 -5.43 -9.41 -0.54
C GLY A 124 -4.87 -10.36 0.53
N ASP A 125 -5.45 -11.56 0.69
CA ASP A 125 -4.98 -12.53 1.69
C ASP A 125 -3.72 -13.27 1.20
N ILE A 126 -2.60 -13.01 1.87
CA ILE A 126 -1.30 -13.62 1.59
C ILE A 126 -0.80 -14.49 2.75
N SER A 127 -1.71 -14.95 3.63
CA SER A 127 -1.37 -15.73 4.82
C SER A 127 -0.55 -16.99 4.51
N ALA A 128 -0.75 -17.60 3.34
CA ALA A 128 0.00 -18.78 2.89
C ALA A 128 1.49 -18.51 2.63
N SER A 129 1.88 -17.24 2.46
CA SER A 129 3.25 -16.82 2.20
C SER A 129 4.01 -16.42 3.47
N ILE A 130 3.38 -16.49 4.65
CA ILE A 130 4.02 -16.17 5.92
C ILE A 130 5.18 -17.13 6.18
N VAL A 131 6.35 -16.56 6.46
CA VAL A 131 7.52 -17.27 6.94
C VAL A 131 7.59 -17.14 8.45
N ALA A 132 7.48 -18.28 9.15
CA ALA A 132 7.68 -18.37 10.59
C ALA A 132 9.10 -18.89 10.90
N THR A 133 9.76 -18.25 11.85
CA THR A 133 11.10 -18.64 12.34
C THR A 133 11.14 -18.73 13.85
N GLY A 134 12.16 -19.41 14.39
CA GLY A 134 12.25 -19.76 15.80
C GLY A 134 11.73 -21.16 16.09
N SER A 135 11.93 -21.62 17.32
CA SER A 135 11.51 -22.95 17.76
C SER A 135 11.21 -22.95 19.25
N VAL A 136 10.24 -23.74 19.67
CA VAL A 136 9.89 -23.93 21.08
C VAL A 136 10.37 -25.30 21.55
N ASN A 137 11.20 -25.34 22.59
CA ASN A 137 11.58 -26.58 23.25
C ASN A 137 10.73 -26.78 24.52
N THR A 138 9.67 -27.57 24.43
CA THR A 138 8.79 -27.82 25.57
C THR A 138 9.42 -28.70 26.65
N GLY A 139 10.59 -29.30 26.41
CA GLY A 139 11.35 -30.06 27.40
C GLY A 139 12.20 -29.21 28.35
N VAL A 140 12.26 -27.88 28.15
CA VAL A 140 13.05 -26.97 28.98
C VAL A 140 12.21 -25.76 29.35
N VAL A 141 12.08 -25.50 30.65
CA VAL A 141 11.43 -24.27 31.18
C VAL A 141 12.17 -23.05 30.63
N GLY A 142 11.41 -22.10 30.09
CA GLY A 142 11.99 -20.93 29.44
C GLY A 142 10.98 -20.15 28.63
N SER A 143 11.42 -19.02 28.09
CA SER A 143 10.66 -18.21 27.14
C SER A 143 11.25 -18.39 25.75
N TYR A 144 10.38 -18.75 24.79
CA TYR A 144 10.74 -18.99 23.40
C TYR A 144 10.01 -17.99 22.52
N THR A 145 10.69 -17.49 21.50
CA THR A 145 10.13 -16.51 20.56
C THR A 145 10.00 -17.14 19.18
N LEU A 146 8.79 -17.05 18.62
CA LEU A 146 8.53 -17.29 17.21
C LEU A 146 8.35 -15.94 16.52
N THR A 147 8.94 -15.77 15.34
CA THR A 147 8.86 -14.54 14.54
C THR A 147 8.19 -14.83 13.21
N TYR A 148 7.22 -14.01 12.84
CA TYR A 148 6.44 -14.13 11.60
C TYR A 148 6.74 -12.91 10.73
N ASN A 149 7.04 -13.17 9.47
CA ASN A 149 7.17 -12.12 8.47
C ASN A 149 6.57 -12.58 7.13
N VAL A 150 6.23 -11.62 6.27
CA VAL A 150 5.76 -11.86 4.92
C VAL A 150 6.15 -10.68 4.03
N VAL A 151 6.36 -10.97 2.76
CA VAL A 151 6.61 -9.97 1.71
C VAL A 151 5.52 -10.15 0.67
N ASP A 152 4.93 -9.04 0.22
CA ASP A 152 3.92 -9.03 -0.83
C ASP A 152 4.52 -9.26 -2.23
N SER A 153 3.70 -9.17 -3.28
CA SER A 153 4.16 -9.40 -4.66
C SER A 153 5.00 -8.24 -5.22
N ALA A 154 4.82 -7.03 -4.69
CA ALA A 154 5.58 -5.83 -5.03
C ALA A 154 6.95 -5.74 -4.32
N GLY A 155 7.17 -6.59 -3.31
CA GLY A 155 8.40 -6.65 -2.53
C GLY A 155 8.36 -5.84 -1.23
N ASN A 156 7.21 -5.31 -0.81
CA ASN A 156 7.09 -4.63 0.47
C ASN A 156 7.02 -5.67 1.60
N ALA A 157 7.91 -5.52 2.58
CA ALA A 157 7.99 -6.41 3.72
C ALA A 157 7.11 -5.91 4.87
N ALA A 158 6.31 -6.80 5.45
CA ALA A 158 5.56 -6.51 6.66
C ALA A 158 6.50 -6.09 7.81
N THR A 159 5.93 -5.39 8.79
CA THR A 159 6.56 -5.32 10.11
C THR A 159 6.44 -6.70 10.75
N ALA A 160 7.57 -7.34 11.02
CA ALA A 160 7.59 -8.66 11.65
C ALA A 160 6.93 -8.61 13.03
N ILE A 161 6.12 -9.64 13.33
CA ILE A 161 5.48 -9.80 14.64
C ILE A 161 5.98 -11.05 15.33
N THR A 162 5.89 -11.08 16.67
CA THR A 162 6.43 -12.18 17.46
C THR A 162 5.39 -12.80 18.38
N ARG A 163 5.43 -14.13 18.51
CA ARG A 163 4.74 -14.86 19.57
C ARG A 163 5.75 -15.29 20.64
N THR A 164 5.43 -15.02 21.90
CA THR A 164 6.17 -15.53 23.05
C THR A 164 5.48 -16.77 23.59
N VAL A 165 6.25 -17.83 23.85
CA VAL A 165 5.77 -19.08 24.44
C VAL A 165 6.57 -19.37 25.70
N ASN A 166 5.89 -19.33 26.84
CA ASN A 166 6.48 -19.60 28.15
C ASN A 166 6.26 -21.07 28.50
N VAL A 167 7.34 -21.84 28.55
CA VAL A 167 7.32 -23.21 29.08
C VAL A 167 7.53 -23.13 30.58
N VAL A 168 6.56 -23.60 31.36
CA VAL A 168 6.57 -23.49 32.84
C VAL A 168 6.56 -24.88 33.49
N ALA A 169 7.18 -25.00 34.66
CA ALA A 169 7.21 -26.26 35.41
C ALA A 169 5.81 -26.66 35.90
N VAL A 170 5.59 -27.96 36.06
CA VAL A 170 4.41 -28.47 36.78
C VAL A 170 4.58 -28.12 38.26
N THR A 171 3.73 -27.25 38.79
CA THR A 171 3.62 -27.09 40.25
C THR A 171 2.74 -28.20 40.78
N LEU A 172 3.34 -29.23 41.39
CA LEU A 172 2.58 -30.18 42.19
C LEU A 172 2.04 -29.44 43.43
N PRO A 173 0.80 -29.70 43.87
CA PRO A 173 0.34 -29.22 45.17
C PRO A 173 1.31 -29.74 46.24
N ALA A 174 1.63 -28.90 47.22
CA ALA A 174 2.50 -29.29 48.33
C ALA A 174 1.97 -30.61 48.92
N ASP A 175 2.84 -31.62 48.98
CA ASP A 175 2.54 -32.89 49.62
C ASP A 175 2.28 -32.61 51.11
N VAL A 176 0.99 -32.55 51.47
CA VAL A 176 0.54 -32.33 52.84
C VAL A 176 0.33 -33.65 53.58
N THR A 177 0.98 -34.75 53.21
CA THR A 177 0.87 -35.98 54.01
C THR A 177 1.40 -35.72 55.42
N PRO A 178 0.54 -35.67 56.47
CA PRO A 178 1.05 -35.61 57.82
C PRO A 178 1.68 -36.97 58.11
N ARG A 179 2.96 -36.96 58.46
CA ARG A 179 3.63 -38.13 59.00
C ARG A 179 2.95 -38.52 60.32
N SER A 180 1.96 -39.41 60.26
CA SER A 180 1.51 -40.13 61.44
C SER A 180 2.66 -41.02 61.90
N SER A 181 3.34 -40.60 62.97
CA SER A 181 4.25 -41.48 63.70
C SER A 181 3.43 -42.27 64.74
N PRO A 182 3.72 -43.57 64.91
CA PRO A 182 2.99 -44.48 65.80
C PRO A 182 3.19 -44.19 67.28
#